data_AF-A0A250VR04-F1
#
_entry.id   AF-A0A250VR04-F1
#
_cell.length_a   1.000
_cell.length_b   1.000
_cell.length_c   1.000
_cell.angle_alpha   90.00
_cell.angle_beta   90.00
_cell.angle_gamma   90.00
#
_symmetry.space_group_name_H-M   'P 1'
#
loop_
_entity.id
_entity.type
_entity.pdbx_description
1 polymer ?
#
loop_
_entity_poly.entity_id
_entity_poly.type
_entity_poly.pdbx_seq_one_letter_code
_entity_poly.pdbx_strand_id
1 'polypeptide(L)'
;MRTIGIGGVRLRRRHRTTIADPAAAKAPDLIGRDFTATEVNTKYVGDITYLSIGGGKFCYLATVIDLSRWSSTDLEAVAMAINNRPRKVLGWRTPAEVFEEQLRSLQQPGVATTG
;
A
#
# COMPACT_ATOMS: atom_id res chain seq x y z
N MET A 1 -11.51 -1.13 -3.82
CA MET A 1 -10.76 -2.20 -3.11
C MET A 1 -11.66 -3.04 -2.19
N ARG A 2 -12.28 -2.49 -1.13
CA ARG A 2 -13.18 -3.29 -0.25
C ARG A 2 -14.43 -3.83 -0.93
N THR A 3 -15.04 -3.08 -1.85
CA THR A 3 -16.29 -3.44 -2.55
C THR A 3 -16.17 -4.67 -3.45
N ILE A 4 -14.94 -5.08 -3.77
CA ILE A 4 -14.61 -6.22 -4.64
C ILE A 4 -13.87 -7.32 -3.88
N GLY A 5 -14.03 -7.37 -2.55
CA GLY A 5 -13.45 -8.41 -1.69
C GLY A 5 -11.95 -8.32 -1.45
N ILE A 6 -11.25 -7.29 -1.96
CA ILE A 6 -9.81 -7.13 -1.75
C ILE A 6 -9.55 -6.58 -0.35
N GLY A 7 -8.90 -7.40 0.47
CA GLY A 7 -8.44 -7.05 1.80
C GLY A 7 -7.02 -7.57 2.05
N GLY A 8 -6.26 -6.85 2.87
CA GLY A 8 -4.96 -7.33 3.31
C GLY A 8 -5.10 -8.56 4.22
N VAL A 9 -4.35 -9.62 3.93
CA VAL A 9 -4.23 -10.79 4.81
C VAL A 9 -3.43 -10.41 6.05
N ARG A 10 -3.95 -10.72 7.23
CA ARG A 10 -3.33 -10.37 8.51
C ARG A 10 -3.08 -11.62 9.34
N LEU A 11 -1.81 -11.95 9.52
CA LEU A 11 -1.37 -13.15 10.26
C LEU A 11 -1.23 -12.92 11.78
N ARG A 12 -1.42 -11.69 12.26
CA ARG A 12 -1.20 -11.31 13.67
C ARG A 12 -2.39 -10.56 14.27
N ARG A 13 -2.52 -10.66 15.60
CA ARG A 13 -3.55 -9.98 16.40
C ARG A 13 -3.46 -8.47 16.22
N ARG A 14 -4.61 -7.82 16.04
CA ARG A 14 -4.69 -6.36 15.87
C ARG A 14 -4.46 -5.67 17.22
N HIS A 15 -3.39 -4.89 17.33
CA HIS A 15 -3.26 -3.88 18.37
C HIS A 15 -4.01 -2.63 17.88
N ARG A 16 -4.98 -2.11 18.66
CA ARG A 16 -5.68 -0.87 18.31
C ARG A 16 -4.88 0.30 18.89
N THR A 17 -4.35 1.11 18.00
CA THR A 17 -3.37 2.17 18.31
C THR A 17 -4.03 3.53 18.36
N THR A 18 -5.16 3.67 17.65
CA THR A 18 -5.86 4.92 17.44
C THR A 18 -7.35 4.68 17.64
N ILE A 19 -7.96 5.49 18.49
CA ILE A 19 -9.40 5.67 18.55
C ILE A 19 -9.70 6.85 17.65
N ALA A 20 -10.45 6.62 16.57
CA ALA A 20 -10.84 7.70 15.68
C ALA A 20 -11.75 8.65 16.44
N ASP A 21 -11.42 9.94 16.41
CA ASP A 21 -12.32 11.00 16.82
C ASP A 21 -13.20 11.35 15.61
N PRO A 22 -14.53 11.09 15.65
CA PRO A 22 -15.43 11.40 14.55
C PRO A 22 -15.52 12.90 14.24
N ALA A 23 -15.20 13.76 15.21
CA ALA A 23 -15.22 15.21 15.05
C ALA A 23 -13.90 15.78 14.50
N ALA A 24 -12.83 14.97 14.44
CA ALA A 24 -11.54 15.42 13.93
C ALA A 24 -11.62 15.71 12.43
N ALA A 25 -11.19 16.91 12.04
CA ALA A 25 -11.03 17.26 10.64
C ALA A 25 -9.95 16.37 9.99
N LYS A 26 -10.18 15.98 8.73
CA LYS A 26 -9.16 15.27 7.95
C LYS A 26 -7.98 16.21 7.71
N ALA A 27 -6.77 15.69 7.90
CA ALA A 27 -5.57 16.41 7.47
C ALA A 27 -5.65 16.69 5.96
N PRO A 28 -5.31 17.90 5.51
CA PRO A 28 -5.26 18.22 4.09
C PRO A 28 -4.15 17.41 3.40
N ASP A 29 -4.40 16.97 2.17
CA ASP A 29 -3.40 16.32 1.32
C ASP A 29 -2.53 17.39 0.65
N LEU A 30 -1.46 17.81 1.35
CA LEU A 30 -0.61 18.90 0.93
C LEU A 30 0.21 18.60 -0.34
N ILE A 31 0.37 17.33 -0.69
CA ILE A 31 1.16 16.90 -1.86
C ILE A 31 0.30 16.36 -2.99
N GLY A 32 -1.03 16.29 -2.83
CA GLY A 32 -1.94 15.78 -3.85
C GLY A 32 -1.64 14.35 -4.31
N ARG A 33 -1.11 13.51 -3.42
CA ARG A 33 -0.56 12.16 -3.74
C ARG A 33 0.53 12.13 -4.82
N ASP A 34 1.20 13.24 -5.07
CA ASP A 34 2.41 13.27 -5.88
C ASP A 34 3.62 12.86 -5.02
N PHE A 35 4.02 11.59 -5.16
CA PHE A 35 5.15 10.97 -4.47
C PHE A 35 6.49 11.15 -5.21
N THR A 36 6.60 12.14 -6.11
CA THR A 36 7.84 12.47 -6.81
C THR A 36 8.48 13.75 -6.25
N ALA A 37 9.81 13.82 -6.24
CA ALA A 37 10.55 15.03 -5.87
C ALA A 37 11.87 15.09 -6.66
N THR A 38 12.16 16.24 -7.29
CA THR A 38 13.40 16.47 -8.05
C THR A 38 14.49 17.12 -7.21
N GLU A 39 14.13 17.74 -6.09
CA GLU A 39 15.03 18.48 -5.21
C GLU A 39 14.97 17.93 -3.78
N VAL A 40 16.14 17.84 -3.14
CA VAL A 40 16.27 17.43 -1.73
C VAL A 40 15.53 18.40 -0.82
N ASN A 41 15.02 17.88 0.30
CA ASN A 41 14.34 18.60 1.36
C ASN A 41 13.03 19.30 0.95
N THR A 42 12.39 18.87 -0.14
CA THR A 42 11.11 19.46 -0.61
C THR A 42 9.89 18.63 -0.21
N LYS A 43 10.00 17.30 -0.26
CA LYS A 43 8.93 16.38 0.13
C LYS A 43 9.50 15.17 0.85
N TYR A 44 8.89 14.82 1.97
CA TYR A 44 9.26 13.67 2.78
C TYR A 44 8.09 12.70 2.91
N VAL A 45 8.44 11.42 2.98
CA VAL A 45 7.51 10.36 3.38
C VAL A 45 8.00 9.72 4.67
N GLY A 46 7.07 9.44 5.57
CA GLY A 46 7.38 8.78 6.83
C GLY A 46 6.36 7.71 7.16
N ASP A 47 6.80 6.73 7.94
CA ASP A 47 5.95 5.69 8.50
C ASP A 47 6.30 5.49 9.97
N ILE A 48 5.33 4.99 10.74
CA ILE A 48 5.55 4.57 12.12
C ILE A 48 5.17 3.10 12.22
N THR A 49 6.15 2.28 12.61
CA THR A 49 5.98 0.83 12.74
C THR A 49 6.40 0.33 14.13
N TYR A 50 6.02 -0.91 14.43
CA TYR A 50 6.32 -1.58 15.68
C TYR A 50 7.48 -2.55 15.47
N LEU A 51 8.57 -2.35 16.20
CA LEU A 51 9.67 -3.30 16.22
C LEU A 51 9.58 -4.14 17.49
N SER A 52 9.62 -5.46 17.31
CA SER A 52 9.74 -6.38 18.44
C SER A 52 11.13 -6.25 19.04
N ILE A 53 11.18 -6.07 20.35
CA ILE A 53 12.42 -6.15 21.13
C ILE A 53 12.35 -7.36 22.07
N GLY A 54 13.48 -7.78 22.62
CA GLY A 54 13.56 -8.96 23.48
C GLY A 54 12.58 -8.94 24.65
N GLY A 55 12.21 -10.13 25.15
CA GLY A 55 11.32 -10.26 26.33
C GLY A 55 9.85 -9.91 26.06
N GLY A 56 9.37 -10.04 24.82
CA GLY A 56 7.97 -9.81 24.46
C GLY A 56 7.55 -8.33 24.44
N LYS A 57 8.52 -7.41 24.52
CA LYS A 57 8.29 -5.97 24.44
C LYS A 57 8.39 -5.49 22.99
N PHE A 58 7.94 -4.26 22.76
CA PHE A 58 8.09 -3.59 21.47
C PHE A 58 8.50 -2.13 21.66
N CYS A 59 9.07 -1.54 20.62
CA CYS A 59 9.26 -0.10 20.51
C CYS A 59 8.59 0.44 19.23
N TYR A 60 8.34 1.74 19.22
CA TYR A 60 7.91 2.46 18.03
C TYR A 60 9.15 2.91 17.26
N LEU A 61 9.19 2.59 15.97
CA LEU A 61 10.15 3.17 15.04
C LEU A 61 9.40 4.15 14.13
N ALA A 62 9.74 5.43 14.23
CA ALA A 62 9.34 6.44 13.28
C ALA A 62 10.47 6.63 12.25
N THR A 63 10.14 6.56 10.97
CA THR A 63 11.07 6.83 9.87
C THR A 63 10.60 8.02 9.07
N VAL A 64 11.55 8.78 8.54
CA VAL A 64 11.33 9.86 7.58
C VAL A 64 12.39 9.71 6.49
N ILE A 65 11.96 9.72 5.24
CA ILE A 65 12.80 9.56 4.05
C ILE A 65 12.47 10.68 3.07
N ASP A 66 13.51 11.26 2.50
CA ASP A 66 13.39 12.24 1.41
C ASP A 66 12.95 11.57 0.11
N LEU A 67 11.91 12.11 -0.55
CA LEU A 67 11.42 11.57 -1.81
C LEU A 67 12.40 11.75 -2.96
N SER A 68 13.31 12.73 -2.90
CA SER A 68 14.32 12.95 -3.94
C SER A 68 15.45 11.92 -3.91
N ARG A 69 15.46 11.04 -2.90
CA ARG A 69 16.52 10.04 -2.72
C ARG A 69 16.56 9.01 -3.85
N TRP A 70 15.42 8.70 -4.46
CA TRP A 70 15.28 7.64 -5.45
C TRP A 70 14.71 8.21 -6.74
N SER A 71 15.26 7.82 -7.89
CA SER A 71 14.70 8.22 -9.19
C SER A 71 13.39 7.49 -9.48
N SER A 72 12.59 7.99 -10.42
CA SER A 72 11.40 7.28 -10.90
C SER A 72 11.74 5.88 -11.41
N THR A 73 12.87 5.74 -12.10
CA THR A 73 13.39 4.45 -12.58
C THR A 73 13.67 3.48 -11.45
N ASP A 74 14.28 3.94 -10.35
CA ASP A 74 14.55 3.08 -9.18
C ASP A 74 13.25 2.59 -8.54
N LEU A 75 12.27 3.50 -8.40
CA LEU A 75 10.97 3.19 -7.82
C LEU A 75 10.17 2.23 -8.71
N GLU A 76 10.21 2.42 -10.03
CA GLU A 76 9.60 1.52 -11.02
C GLU A 76 10.23 0.13 -10.98
N ALA A 77 11.56 0.04 -10.89
CA ALA A 77 12.25 -1.24 -10.77
C ALA A 77 11.84 -2.00 -9.51
N VAL A 78 11.74 -1.31 -8.37
CA VAL A 78 11.25 -1.90 -7.11
C VAL A 78 9.78 -2.31 -7.24
N ALA A 79 8.92 -1.47 -7.81
CA ALA A 79 7.51 -1.78 -8.01
C ALA A 79 7.34 -3.02 -8.90
N MET A 80 8.08 -3.08 -10.01
CA MET A 80 8.09 -4.23 -10.92
C MET A 80 8.54 -5.50 -10.19
N ALA A 81 9.64 -5.44 -9.44
CA ALA A 81 10.12 -6.59 -8.67
C ALA A 81 9.11 -7.05 -7.61
N ILE A 82 8.47 -6.12 -6.89
CA ILE A 82 7.47 -6.44 -5.87
C ILE A 82 6.20 -7.05 -6.47
N ASN A 83 5.71 -6.47 -7.57
CA ASN A 83 4.45 -6.85 -8.21
C ASN A 83 4.56 -8.14 -9.01
N ASN A 84 5.75 -8.49 -9.49
CA ASN A 84 6.02 -9.74 -10.20
C ASN A 84 6.57 -10.86 -9.31
N ARG A 85 6.65 -10.64 -7.98
CA ARG A 85 7.14 -11.67 -7.05
C ARG A 85 6.01 -12.61 -6.61
N PRO A 86 6.13 -13.94 -6.84
CA PRO A 86 5.22 -14.95 -6.30
C PRO A 86 4.98 -14.81 -4.80
N ARG A 87 3.72 -14.84 -4.37
CA ARG A 87 3.34 -14.78 -2.95
C ARG A 87 2.62 -16.05 -2.53
N LYS A 88 3.11 -16.72 -1.48
CA LYS A 88 2.42 -17.88 -0.87
C LYS A 88 0.96 -17.59 -0.52
N VAL A 89 0.67 -16.37 -0.06
CA VAL A 89 -0.69 -15.92 0.29
C VAL A 89 -1.63 -15.84 -0.94
N LEU A 90 -1.07 -15.66 -2.14
CA LEU A 90 -1.79 -15.63 -3.41
C LEU A 90 -1.71 -16.97 -4.16
N GLY A 91 -1.46 -18.08 -3.43
CA GLY A 91 -1.27 -19.39 -4.07
C GLY A 91 -0.03 -19.43 -4.98
N TRP A 92 1.02 -18.69 -4.64
CA TRP A 92 2.23 -18.49 -5.44
C TRP A 92 2.07 -17.72 -6.75
N ARG A 93 0.91 -17.11 -7.00
CA ARG A 93 0.73 -16.12 -8.06
C ARG A 93 1.36 -14.78 -7.71
N THR A 94 1.61 -13.97 -8.72
CA THR A 94 2.14 -12.60 -8.53
C THR A 94 1.00 -11.62 -8.22
N PRO A 95 1.26 -10.54 -7.46
CA PRO A 95 0.29 -9.46 -7.30
C PRO A 95 -0.24 -8.90 -8.63
N ALA A 96 0.61 -8.78 -9.65
CA ALA A 96 0.22 -8.29 -10.98
C ALA A 96 -0.81 -9.21 -11.64
N GLU A 97 -0.59 -10.53 -11.65
CA GLU A 97 -1.51 -11.52 -12.21
C GLU A 97 -2.89 -11.51 -11.52
N VAL A 98 -2.90 -11.44 -10.18
CA VAL A 98 -4.16 -11.42 -9.42
C VAL A 98 -4.91 -10.12 -9.67
N PHE A 99 -4.20 -8.99 -9.75
CA PHE A 99 -4.81 -7.70 -10.04
C PHE A 99 -5.39 -7.65 -11.46
N GLU A 100 -4.67 -8.17 -12.46
CA GLU A 100 -5.14 -8.21 -13.85
C GLU A 100 -6.41 -9.06 -14.01
N GLU A 101 -6.46 -10.24 -13.39
CA GLU A 101 -7.65 -11.10 -13.40
C GLU A 101 -8.86 -10.37 -12.79
N GLN A 102 -8.67 -9.65 -11.68
CA GLN A 102 -9.73 -8.86 -11.08
C GLN A 102 -10.18 -7.71 -11.98
N LEU A 103 -9.25 -7.05 -12.67
CA LEU A 103 -9.59 -6.00 -13.62
C LEU A 103 -10.42 -6.55 -14.78
N ARG A 104 -10.06 -7.72 -15.31
CA ARG A 104 -10.81 -8.44 -16.35
C ARG A 104 -12.20 -8.85 -15.88
N SER A 105 -12.32 -9.33 -14.63
CA SER A 105 -13.61 -9.67 -14.01
C SER A 105 -14.53 -8.45 -13.88
N LEU A 106 -13.99 -7.26 -13.59
CA LEU A 106 -14.76 -6.01 -13.51
C LEU A 106 -15.22 -5.49 -14.87
N GLN A 107 -14.52 -5.87 -15.95
CA GLN A 107 -14.84 -5.48 -17.32
C GLN A 107 -15.85 -6.41 -18.00
N GLN A 108 -16.42 -7.39 -17.30
CA GLN A 108 -17.55 -8.19 -17.78
C GLN A 108 -18.88 -7.63 -17.25
N PRO A 109 -19.52 -6.65 -17.91
CA PRO A 109 -20.96 -6.51 -17.84
C PRO A 109 -21.57 -7.64 -18.68
N GLY A 110 -22.62 -8.28 -18.19
CA GLY A 110 -23.52 -9.05 -19.04
C GLY A 110 -24.04 -8.13 -20.14
N VAL A 111 -23.47 -8.23 -21.33
CA VAL A 111 -23.99 -7.57 -22.52
C VAL A 111 -25.22 -8.38 -22.91
N ALA A 112 -26.40 -7.81 -22.72
CA ALA A 112 -27.61 -8.33 -23.34
C ALA A 112 -27.41 -8.26 -24.86
N THR A 113 -27.22 -9.40 -25.50
CA THR A 113 -27.26 -9.52 -26.95
C THR A 113 -28.72 -9.36 -27.37
N THR A 114 -29.08 -8.20 -27.92
CA THR A 114 -30.38 -8.01 -28.55
C THR A 114 -30.34 -8.68 -29.92
N GLY A 115 -31.12 -9.74 -30.08
CA GLY A 115 -31.55 -10.25 -31.39
C GLY A 115 -32.83 -9.59 -31.86
#